data_AF-A0A7V8VMP7-F1
#
_entry.id   AF-A0A7V8VMP7-F1
#
_cell.length_a   1.000
_cell.length_b   1.000
_cell.length_c   1.000
_cell.angle_alpha   90.00
_cell.angle_beta   90.00
_cell.angle_gamma   90.00
#
_symmetry.space_group_name_H-M   'P 1'
#
loop_
_entity.id
_entity.type
_entity.pdbx_description
1 polymer ?
#
loop_
_entity_poly.entity_id
_entity_poly.type
_entity_poly.pdbx_seq_one_letter_code
_entity_poly.pdbx_strand_id
1 'polypeptide(L)'
;MIGKNYVSALAGFCCVLASAAHGQLPSIPTGTVSVEVRAIATGLNAPVELVPVNDGTGRLFIVEQGGRIRVLKNGALNATPFLDMSTLIKSGGEQGLLGLAFHPGFSNSASPGFRKLYTY
;
A
#
# COMPACT_ATOMS: atom_id res chain seq x y z
N MET A 1 -53.79 -48.61 13.29
CA MET A 1 -52.59 -49.47 13.49
C MET A 1 -51.72 -49.26 12.25
N ILE A 2 -50.59 -48.53 12.36
CA ILE A 2 -49.22 -49.05 12.54
C ILE A 2 -48.77 -49.91 11.33
N GLY A 3 -47.73 -49.59 10.56
CA GLY A 3 -46.83 -48.41 10.55
C GLY A 3 -45.69 -48.49 9.50
N LYS A 4 -44.86 -47.43 9.41
CA LYS A 4 -43.38 -47.37 9.23
C LYS A 4 -42.63 -48.63 8.69
N ASN A 5 -41.60 -48.61 7.82
CA ASN A 5 -40.67 -47.54 7.37
C ASN A 5 -39.56 -48.08 6.38
N TYR A 6 -38.94 -47.20 5.55
CA TYR A 6 -37.61 -47.29 4.85
C TYR A 6 -37.37 -48.47 3.84
N VAL A 7 -36.38 -48.53 2.92
CA VAL A 7 -35.04 -47.89 2.70
C VAL A 7 -34.76 -47.67 1.18
N SER A 8 -33.83 -46.77 0.84
CA SER A 8 -33.36 -46.41 -0.52
C SER A 8 -32.04 -47.06 -0.98
N ALA A 9 -31.91 -47.37 -2.28
CA ALA A 9 -30.67 -47.59 -3.06
C ALA A 9 -31.03 -47.72 -4.57
N LEU A 10 -30.15 -47.72 -5.60
CA LEU A 10 -28.85 -47.13 -5.98
C LEU A 10 -28.73 -47.42 -7.51
N ALA A 11 -28.12 -46.63 -8.40
CA ALA A 11 -27.46 -45.32 -8.37
C ALA A 11 -27.54 -44.66 -9.78
N GLY A 12 -27.17 -43.38 -9.93
CA GLY A 12 -27.10 -42.69 -11.22
C GLY A 12 -25.96 -41.66 -11.27
N PHE A 13 -24.73 -42.10 -11.49
CA PHE A 13 -23.54 -41.24 -11.47
C PHE A 13 -23.39 -40.46 -12.79
N CYS A 14 -24.18 -39.40 -12.94
CA CYS A 14 -23.97 -38.43 -14.02
C CYS A 14 -22.76 -37.55 -13.66
N CYS A 15 -21.66 -37.71 -14.40
CA CYS A 15 -20.49 -36.85 -14.26
C CYS A 15 -20.81 -35.45 -14.80
N VAL A 16 -21.23 -34.53 -13.93
CA VAL A 16 -21.39 -33.12 -14.27
C VAL A 16 -20.10 -32.39 -13.94
N LEU A 17 -19.28 -32.14 -14.97
CA LEU A 17 -18.22 -31.14 -14.91
C LEU A 17 -18.86 -29.77 -14.72
N ALA A 18 -18.97 -29.31 -13.47
CA ALA A 18 -19.40 -27.97 -13.15
C ALA A 18 -18.33 -26.96 -13.61
N SER A 19 -18.43 -26.51 -14.85
CA SER A 19 -17.67 -25.36 -15.32
C SER A 19 -18.07 -24.15 -14.47
N ALA A 20 -17.12 -23.59 -13.72
CA ALA A 20 -17.37 -22.37 -12.97
C ALA A 20 -17.70 -21.25 -13.96
N ALA A 21 -18.95 -20.80 -13.95
CA ALA A 21 -19.38 -19.65 -14.71
C ALA A 21 -18.71 -18.39 -14.14
N HIS A 22 -17.55 -18.05 -14.68
CA HIS A 22 -16.84 -16.82 -14.35
C HIS A 22 -17.69 -15.65 -14.84
N GLY A 23 -18.41 -15.01 -13.91
CA GLY A 23 -19.27 -13.87 -14.23
C GLY A 23 -18.47 -12.77 -14.91
N GLN A 24 -18.95 -12.33 -16.08
CA GLN A 24 -18.28 -11.28 -16.83
C GLN A 24 -18.23 -9.99 -15.99
N LEU A 25 -17.02 -9.49 -15.73
CA LEU A 25 -16.84 -8.24 -14.99
C LEU A 25 -17.50 -7.08 -15.75
N PRO A 26 -18.03 -6.06 -15.05
CA PRO A 26 -18.56 -4.87 -15.70
C PRO A 26 -17.48 -4.20 -16.55
N SER A 27 -17.85 -3.71 -17.73
CA SER A 27 -16.96 -2.93 -18.58
C SER A 27 -16.58 -1.61 -17.89
N ILE A 28 -15.31 -1.22 -18.00
CA ILE A 28 -14.84 0.09 -17.54
C ILE A 28 -15.52 1.17 -18.41
N PRO A 29 -16.29 2.11 -17.85
CA PRO A 29 -16.91 3.16 -18.63
C PRO A 29 -15.86 4.07 -19.30
N THR A 30 -16.04 4.37 -20.57
CA THR A 30 -15.20 5.32 -21.32
C THR A 30 -15.87 6.69 -21.40
N GLY A 31 -15.05 7.75 -21.38
CA GLY A 31 -15.52 9.14 -21.42
C GLY A 31 -14.37 10.12 -21.31
N THR A 32 -14.68 11.42 -21.36
CA THR A 32 -13.68 12.49 -21.18
C THR A 32 -13.26 12.57 -19.71
N VAL A 33 -11.96 12.38 -19.44
CA VAL A 33 -11.35 12.57 -18.12
C VAL A 33 -10.51 13.84 -18.16
N SER A 34 -10.75 14.74 -17.21
CA SER A 34 -9.93 15.94 -16.99
C SER A 34 -9.11 15.77 -15.71
N VAL A 35 -7.83 16.13 -15.75
CA VAL A 35 -6.90 16.03 -14.62
C VAL A 35 -6.24 17.39 -14.41
N GLU A 36 -6.18 17.85 -13.16
CA GLU A 36 -5.41 19.02 -12.75
C GLU A 36 -4.17 18.57 -11.95
N VAL A 37 -3.02 19.20 -12.19
CA VAL A 37 -1.79 18.98 -11.42
C VAL A 37 -1.55 20.18 -10.51
N ARG A 38 -1.63 19.95 -9.20
CA ARG A 38 -1.33 20.95 -8.17
C ARG A 38 -0.08 20.56 -7.40
N ALA A 39 0.92 21.45 -7.40
CA ALA A 39 2.12 21.27 -6.58
C ALA A 39 1.75 21.32 -5.07
N ILE A 40 2.20 20.32 -4.31
CA ILE A 40 1.99 20.23 -2.85
C ILE A 40 3.25 20.49 -2.02
N ALA A 41 4.42 20.48 -2.67
CA ALA A 41 5.72 20.77 -2.08
C ALA A 41 6.73 21.20 -3.16
N THR A 42 7.75 21.96 -2.78
CA THR A 42 8.88 22.40 -3.61
C THR A 42 10.16 22.37 -2.78
N GLY A 43 11.34 22.51 -3.40
CA GLY A 43 12.62 22.47 -2.67
C GLY A 43 13.06 21.07 -2.21
N LEU A 44 12.60 20.04 -2.93
CA LEU A 44 13.03 18.65 -2.78
C LEU A 44 14.21 18.35 -3.70
N ASN A 45 15.10 17.47 -3.29
CA ASN A 45 16.23 17.01 -4.10
C ASN A 45 16.03 15.53 -4.50
N ALA A 46 15.87 15.26 -5.80
CA ALA A 46 15.65 13.92 -6.36
C ALA A 46 14.66 13.04 -5.54
N PRO A 47 13.40 13.46 -5.37
CA PRO A 47 12.41 12.67 -4.64
C PRO A 47 12.05 11.40 -5.42
N VAL A 48 12.12 10.24 -4.77
CA VAL A 48 11.84 8.92 -5.35
C VAL A 48 10.58 8.25 -4.80
N GLU A 49 10.14 8.62 -3.59
CA GLU A 49 8.92 8.07 -2.98
C GLU A 49 8.18 9.09 -2.10
N LEU A 50 6.86 8.94 -1.97
CA LEU A 50 5.97 9.71 -1.09
C LEU A 50 5.07 8.74 -0.32
N VAL A 51 5.27 8.65 1.00
CA VAL A 51 4.63 7.63 1.85
C VAL A 51 3.83 8.28 2.99
N PRO A 52 2.51 8.03 3.10
CA PRO A 52 1.73 8.45 4.26
C PRO A 52 2.03 7.56 5.47
N VAL A 53 1.98 8.13 6.68
CA VAL A 53 1.99 7.35 7.93
C VAL A 53 0.57 7.21 8.47
N ASN A 54 0.17 5.98 8.83
CA ASN A 54 -1.15 5.71 9.39
C ASN A 54 -1.21 5.95 10.91
N ASP A 55 -0.92 7.18 11.34
CA ASP A 55 -0.90 7.60 12.75
C ASP A 55 -1.88 8.74 13.08
N GLY A 56 -2.73 9.12 12.12
CA GLY A 56 -3.68 10.23 12.25
C GLY A 56 -3.06 11.63 12.19
N THR A 57 -1.73 11.78 12.02
CA THR A 57 -1.07 13.09 12.04
C THR A 57 -1.11 13.85 10.71
N GLY A 58 -1.56 13.21 9.62
CA GLY A 58 -1.60 13.79 8.28
C GLY A 58 -0.21 14.07 7.68
N ARG A 59 0.85 13.44 8.21
CA ARG A 59 2.22 13.58 7.70
C ARG A 59 2.43 12.71 6.46
N LEU A 60 3.09 13.29 5.47
CA LEU A 60 3.64 12.56 4.33
C LEU A 60 5.18 12.59 4.44
N PHE A 61 5.81 11.44 4.23
CA PHE A 61 7.25 11.28 4.26
C PHE A 61 7.75 11.17 2.81
N ILE A 62 8.74 11.97 2.46
CA ILE A 62 9.29 12.04 1.11
C ILE A 62 10.72 11.51 1.15
N VAL A 63 10.99 10.51 0.34
CA VAL A 63 12.33 9.91 0.21
C VAL A 63 13.09 10.69 -0.87
N GLU A 64 14.20 11.31 -0.50
CA GLU A 64 15.16 11.97 -1.40
C GLU A 64 16.33 11.02 -1.64
N GLN A 65 16.64 10.72 -2.92
CA GLN A 65 17.63 9.71 -3.33
C GLN A 65 19.00 9.89 -2.66
N GLY A 66 19.40 11.15 -2.41
CA GLY A 66 20.64 11.51 -1.70
C GLY A 66 20.69 11.12 -0.22
N GLY A 67 19.77 10.29 0.28
CA GLY A 67 19.82 9.71 1.62
C GLY A 67 19.04 10.49 2.68
N ARG A 68 18.00 11.24 2.29
CA ARG A 68 17.19 12.03 3.22
C ARG A 68 15.73 11.60 3.20
N ILE A 69 15.08 11.69 4.37
CA ILE A 69 13.62 11.59 4.48
C ILE A 69 13.09 12.93 4.97
N ARG A 70 12.33 13.63 4.11
CA ARG A 70 11.67 14.89 4.43
C ARG A 70 10.25 14.62 4.94
N VAL A 71 9.69 15.54 5.71
CA VAL A 71 8.30 15.47 6.18
C VAL A 71 7.54 16.66 5.64
N LEU A 72 6.46 16.39 4.92
CA LEU A 72 5.45 17.37 4.53
C LEU A 72 4.28 17.24 5.52
N LYS A 73 3.90 18.35 6.16
CA LYS A 73 2.73 18.43 7.05
C LYS A 73 2.02 19.75 6.84
N ASN A 74 0.69 19.73 6.74
CA ASN A 74 -0.13 20.93 6.55
C ASN A 74 0.32 21.82 5.36
N GLY A 75 0.83 21.21 4.29
CA GLY A 75 1.34 21.93 3.11
C GLY A 75 2.74 22.55 3.24
N ALA A 76 3.43 22.37 4.39
CA ALA A 76 4.78 22.87 4.62
C ALA A 76 5.77 21.71 4.81
N LEU A 77 6.96 21.82 4.20
CA LEU A 77 8.08 20.94 4.52
C LEU A 77 8.68 21.34 5.87
N ASN A 78 8.92 20.35 6.73
CA ASN A 78 9.72 20.55 7.93
C ASN A 78 11.15 20.99 7.55
N ALA A 79 11.68 21.98 8.27
CA ALA A 79 13.04 22.47 8.07
C ALA A 79 14.08 21.38 8.32
N THR A 80 13.95 20.65 9.44
CA THR A 80 14.77 19.48 9.76
C THR A 80 14.21 18.24 9.05
N PRO A 81 15.03 17.44 8.34
CA PRO A 81 14.61 16.13 7.85
C PRO A 81 14.28 15.19 9.02
N PHE A 82 13.44 14.18 8.76
CA PHE A 82 13.18 13.12 9.73
C PHE A 82 14.36 12.14 9.85
N LEU A 83 15.07 11.93 8.75
CA LEU A 83 16.29 11.13 8.67
C LEU A 83 17.25 11.80 7.68
N ASP A 84 18.53 11.89 8.05
CA ASP A 84 19.61 12.26 7.13
C ASP A 84 20.74 11.24 7.24
N MET A 85 20.97 10.53 6.14
CA MET A 85 22.04 9.55 5.93
C MET A 85 22.90 9.95 4.71
N SER A 86 22.86 11.20 4.26
CA SER A 86 23.56 11.65 3.04
C SER A 86 25.08 11.53 3.12
N THR A 87 25.65 11.32 4.31
CA THR A 87 27.08 11.06 4.53
C THR A 87 27.45 9.57 4.44
N LEU A 88 26.45 8.68 4.48
CA LEU A 88 26.61 7.22 4.45
C LEU A 88 26.21 6.61 3.10
N ILE A 89 25.44 7.34 2.29
CA ILE A 89 24.82 6.86 1.05
C ILE A 89 25.51 7.52 -0.16
N LYS A 90 25.89 6.69 -1.14
CA LYS A 90 26.21 7.15 -2.51
C LYS A 90 24.92 7.14 -3.33
N SER A 91 24.73 8.15 -4.18
CA SER A 91 23.54 8.31 -5.00
C SER A 91 23.86 8.52 -6.48
N GLY A 92 22.97 8.06 -7.36
CA GLY A 92 23.05 8.24 -8.82
C GLY A 92 22.62 6.99 -9.58
N GLY A 93 21.84 7.16 -10.66
CA GLY A 93 21.16 6.03 -11.31
C GLY A 93 20.19 5.38 -10.32
N GLU A 94 20.29 4.07 -10.13
CA GLU A 94 19.56 3.31 -9.09
C GLU A 94 20.34 3.19 -7.77
N GLN A 95 21.38 4.00 -7.54
CA GLN A 95 22.03 4.10 -6.22
C GLN A 95 21.39 5.22 -5.41
N GLY A 96 21.15 4.97 -4.12
CA GLY A 96 20.64 5.96 -3.18
C GLY A 96 19.84 5.31 -2.05
N LEU A 97 19.05 6.14 -1.37
CA LEU A 97 17.90 5.67 -0.59
C LEU A 97 16.71 5.57 -1.55
N LEU A 98 16.14 4.38 -1.73
CA LEU A 98 15.15 4.11 -2.79
C LEU A 98 13.72 3.94 -2.28
N GLY A 99 13.54 3.64 -0.99
CA GLY A 99 12.20 3.64 -0.42
C GLY A 99 12.11 3.54 1.11
N LEU A 100 10.87 3.60 1.57
CA LEU A 100 10.44 3.67 2.96
C LEU A 100 9.12 2.90 3.15
N ALA A 101 9.10 1.94 4.07
CA ALA A 101 7.86 1.30 4.51
C ALA A 101 7.65 1.49 6.01
N PHE A 102 6.50 2.03 6.41
CA PHE A 102 6.07 1.97 7.81
C PHE A 102 5.54 0.57 8.14
N HIS A 103 5.92 0.02 9.28
CA HIS A 103 5.31 -1.22 9.77
C HIS A 103 3.79 -1.00 9.98
N PRO A 104 2.90 -1.97 9.65
CA PRO A 104 1.45 -1.80 9.81
C PRO A 104 1.01 -1.38 11.22
N GLY A 105 1.78 -1.78 12.23
CA GLY A 105 1.59 -1.40 13.63
C GLY A 105 2.42 -0.20 14.12
N PHE A 106 3.00 0.62 13.24
CA PHE A 106 3.85 1.77 13.60
C PHE A 106 3.25 2.64 14.72
N SER A 107 1.94 2.86 14.67
CA SER A 107 1.19 3.73 15.57
C SER A 107 0.63 3.03 16.82
N ASN A 108 0.70 1.70 16.88
CA ASN A 108 0.12 0.89 17.95
C ASN A 108 1.20 0.42 18.93
N SER A 109 1.18 0.92 20.17
CA SER A 109 2.15 0.60 21.22
C SER A 109 2.18 -0.87 21.65
N ALA A 110 1.12 -1.63 21.37
CA ALA A 110 1.07 -3.09 21.60
C ALA A 110 1.58 -3.92 20.41
N SER A 111 1.92 -3.29 19.27
CA SER A 111 2.42 -4.02 18.10
C SER A 111 3.92 -4.33 18.21
N PRO A 112 4.39 -5.52 17.78
CA PRO A 112 5.82 -5.83 17.64
C PRO A 112 6.60 -4.86 16.74
N GLY A 113 5.92 -4.05 15.92
CA GLY A 113 6.53 -2.99 15.13
C GLY A 113 6.03 -1.59 15.44
N PHE A 114 5.67 -1.32 16.70
CA PHE A 114 5.52 0.05 17.19
C PHE A 114 6.77 0.88 16.82
N ARG A 115 6.56 2.03 16.19
CA ARG A 115 7.60 2.95 15.71
C ARG A 115 8.63 2.35 14.74
N LYS A 116 8.39 1.15 14.16
CA LYS A 116 9.30 0.54 13.18
C LYS A 116 8.99 0.99 11.76
N LEU A 117 10.04 1.35 11.05
CA LEU A 117 10.06 1.61 9.62
C LEU A 117 11.22 0.84 8.99
N TYR A 118 11.15 0.65 7.68
CA TYR A 118 12.13 -0.06 6.87
C TYR A 118 12.54 0.84 5.71
N THR A 119 13.80 0.75 5.31
CA THR A 119 14.36 1.43 4.14
C THR A 119 15.11 0.42 3.29
N TYR A 120 15.16 0.65 1.98
CA TYR A 120 15.90 -0.16 1.01
C TYR A 120 16.57 0.73 -0.05
#